data_AF-A4HUL0-F1
#
_entry.id   AF-A4HUL0-F1
#
_cell.length_a   1.000
_cell.length_b   1.000
_cell.length_c   1.000
_cell.angle_alpha   90.00
_cell.angle_beta   90.00
_cell.angle_gamma   90.00
#
_symmetry.space_group_name_H-M   'P 1'
#
loop_
_entity.id
_entity.type
_entity.pdbx_description
1 polymer ?
#
loop_
_entity_poly.entity_id
_entity_poly.type
_entity_poly.pdbx_seq_one_letter_code
_entity_poly.pdbx_strand_id
1 'polypeptide(L)'
;MSRTKETARAKRTITSKKSKKAPSAASGVKKSHRRWRPGTCAIREIRKFQKSTSLLIQCAPFQRLVREVSSPPPPLPPSCARVMLP
;
A
#
# COMPACT_ATOMS: atom_id res chain seq x y z
N MET A 1 29.46 39.16 -11.87
CA MET A 1 28.95 38.13 -12.80
C MET A 1 27.72 37.49 -12.19
N SER A 2 26.57 37.72 -12.81
CA SER A 2 25.21 37.64 -12.26
C SER A 2 24.38 36.59 -13.00
N ARG A 3 23.51 35.87 -12.28
CA ARG A 3 22.36 35.16 -12.86
C ARG A 3 21.13 35.34 -11.96
N THR A 4 20.35 36.38 -12.25
CA THR A 4 18.94 36.51 -11.87
C THR A 4 18.10 36.24 -13.12
N LYS A 5 17.02 35.48 -13.01
CA LYS A 5 15.94 35.48 -14.03
C LYS A 5 14.59 35.21 -13.37
N GLU A 6 13.99 36.32 -12.98
CA GLU A 6 12.57 36.50 -12.73
C GLU A 6 11.77 36.19 -14.00
N THR A 7 10.72 35.37 -13.90
CA THR A 7 9.61 35.38 -14.86
C THR A 7 8.30 35.22 -14.12
N ALA A 8 7.64 36.37 -13.90
CA ALA A 8 6.24 36.48 -13.57
C ALA A 8 5.37 36.16 -14.80
N ARG A 9 4.09 35.86 -14.53
CA ARG A 9 2.88 36.11 -15.36
C ARG A 9 2.12 34.85 -15.82
N ALA A 10 1.02 34.56 -15.12
CA ALA A 10 -0.21 34.09 -15.76
C ALA A 10 -1.43 34.51 -14.92
N LYS A 11 -1.98 35.69 -15.24
CA LYS A 11 -3.31 36.16 -14.79
C LYS A 11 -4.38 35.17 -15.25
N ARG A 12 -5.19 34.66 -14.31
CA ARG A 12 -6.51 34.06 -14.62
C ARG A 12 -7.57 34.68 -13.74
N THR A 13 -8.16 35.77 -14.22
CA THR A 13 -9.45 36.27 -13.76
C THR A 13 -10.55 35.38 -14.35
N ILE A 14 -11.16 34.53 -13.54
CA ILE A 14 -12.43 33.89 -13.88
C ILE A 14 -13.41 34.28 -12.79
N THR A 15 -14.22 35.28 -13.10
CA THR A 15 -15.38 35.66 -12.31
C THR A 15 -16.31 34.45 -12.28
N SER A 16 -16.53 33.87 -11.11
CA SER A 16 -17.49 32.78 -10.92
C SER A 16 -18.33 33.12 -9.70
N LYS A 17 -19.45 33.81 -9.93
CA LYS A 17 -20.53 33.94 -8.95
C LYS A 17 -21.04 32.53 -8.66
N LYS A 18 -20.48 31.88 -7.63
CA LYS A 18 -20.88 30.52 -7.21
C LYS A 18 -22.04 30.63 -6.23
N SER A 19 -23.24 30.50 -6.76
CA SER A 19 -24.48 30.34 -6.02
C SER A 19 -24.33 29.22 -4.98
N LYS A 20 -24.59 29.56 -3.71
CA LYS A 20 -24.63 28.62 -2.58
C LYS A 20 -25.80 27.65 -2.80
N LYS A 21 -25.53 26.41 -3.20
CA LYS A 21 -26.52 25.32 -3.24
C LYS A 21 -26.41 24.50 -1.95
N ALA A 22 -27.51 24.42 -1.21
CA ALA A 22 -27.69 23.67 0.03
C ALA A 22 -27.38 22.16 -0.14
N PRO A 23 -27.02 21.42 0.93
CA PRO A 23 -26.80 19.98 0.84
C PRO A 23 -28.11 19.29 0.50
N SER A 24 -28.16 18.59 -0.63
CA SER A 24 -29.28 17.73 -0.98
C SER A 24 -29.31 16.55 0.00
N ALA A 25 -30.18 16.64 0.99
CA ALA A 25 -30.61 15.52 1.80
C ALA A 25 -31.31 14.48 0.90
N ALA A 26 -30.98 13.22 1.13
CA ALA A 26 -31.80 12.04 0.82
C ALA A 26 -32.49 11.97 -0.58
N SER A 27 -31.76 11.53 -1.60
CA SER A 27 -32.39 10.81 -2.74
C SER A 27 -31.48 9.69 -3.28
N GLY A 28 -31.62 8.50 -2.68
CA GLY A 28 -32.15 7.33 -3.39
C GLY A 28 -31.45 6.73 -4.61
N VAL A 29 -30.27 7.17 -5.05
CA VAL A 29 -29.52 6.48 -6.11
C VAL A 29 -28.09 6.22 -5.65
N LYS A 30 -27.80 4.95 -5.29
CA LYS A 30 -26.42 4.49 -5.13
C LYS A 30 -25.71 4.79 -6.45
N LYS A 31 -24.81 5.77 -6.44
CA LYS A 31 -23.94 6.08 -7.58
C LYS A 31 -23.35 4.75 -8.05
N SER A 32 -23.70 4.33 -9.27
CA SER A 32 -23.17 3.14 -9.94
C SER A 32 -21.69 3.03 -9.61
N HIS A 33 -21.28 1.88 -9.07
CA HIS A 33 -19.97 1.62 -8.49
C HIS A 33 -18.87 2.33 -9.29
N ARG A 34 -18.46 3.53 -8.84
CA ARG A 34 -17.51 4.35 -9.58
C ARG A 34 -16.15 3.68 -9.43
N ARG A 35 -15.79 2.87 -10.42
CA ARG A 35 -14.49 2.22 -10.47
C ARG A 35 -13.41 3.30 -10.41
N TRP A 36 -12.47 3.11 -9.48
CA TRP A 36 -11.32 4.00 -9.34
C TRP A 36 -10.39 3.86 -10.54
N ARG A 37 -9.66 4.92 -10.89
CA ARG A 37 -8.59 4.83 -11.90
C ARG A 37 -7.49 3.88 -11.38
N PRO A 38 -6.84 3.09 -12.24
CA PRO A 38 -5.70 2.28 -11.83
C PRO A 38 -4.67 3.15 -11.11
N GLY A 39 -4.05 2.60 -10.06
CA GLY A 39 -3.13 3.34 -9.17
C GLY A 39 -3.79 4.15 -8.05
N THR A 40 -5.07 4.52 -8.15
CA THR A 40 -5.73 5.33 -7.09
C THR A 40 -5.88 4.56 -5.77
N CYS A 41 -6.24 3.27 -5.84
CA CYS A 41 -6.32 2.41 -4.65
C CYS A 41 -4.93 2.17 -4.05
N ALA A 42 -3.92 1.90 -4.90
CA ALA A 42 -2.54 1.67 -4.46
C ALA A 42 -1.96 2.86 -3.69
N ILE A 43 -2.10 4.10 -4.18
CA ILE A 43 -1.62 5.29 -3.48
C ILE A 43 -2.31 5.46 -2.12
N ARG A 44 -3.60 5.13 -2.03
CA ARG A 44 -4.36 5.17 -0.77
C ARG A 44 -3.84 4.14 0.24
N GLU A 45 -3.57 2.93 -0.22
CA GLU A 45 -3.02 1.84 0.59
C GLU A 45 -1.61 2.18 1.09
N ILE A 46 -0.73 2.68 0.21
CA ILE A 46 0.63 3.12 0.58
C ILE A 46 0.57 4.17 1.71
N ARG A 47 -0.27 5.20 1.56
CA ARG A 47 -0.45 6.23 2.62
C ARG A 47 -0.98 5.65 3.93
N LYS A 48 -1.87 4.65 3.87
CA LYS A 48 -2.44 3.99 5.05
C LYS A 48 -1.38 3.16 5.78
N PHE A 49 -0.65 2.31 5.06
CA PHE A 49 0.37 1.43 5.63
C PHE A 49 1.63 2.18 6.05
N GLN A 50 1.92 3.36 5.49
CA GLN A 50 2.99 4.23 5.98
C GLN A 50 2.62 4.97 7.28
N LYS A 51 1.33 5.21 7.54
CA LYS A 51 0.86 5.87 8.76
C LYS A 51 0.76 4.92 9.97
N SER A 52 0.68 3.62 9.71
CA SER A 52 0.45 2.59 10.73
C SER A 52 1.58 1.57 10.72
N THR A 53 1.77 0.85 11.82
CA THR A 53 2.83 -0.16 11.96
C THR A 53 2.27 -1.56 12.23
N SER A 54 0.99 -1.80 11.92
CA SER A 54 0.35 -3.10 12.12
C SER A 54 0.95 -4.16 11.18
N LEU A 55 1.06 -5.40 11.67
CA LEU A 55 1.50 -6.55 10.89
C LEU A 55 0.64 -6.73 9.64
N LEU A 56 1.29 -6.82 8.46
CA LEU A 56 0.62 -7.01 7.17
C LEU A 56 0.26 -8.48 6.90
N ILE A 57 1.02 -9.40 7.49
CA ILE A 57 0.80 -10.85 7.43
C ILE A 57 0.19 -11.28 8.77
N GLN A 58 -0.82 -12.14 8.73
CA GLN A 58 -1.45 -12.69 9.93
C GLN A 58 -0.44 -13.51 10.75
N CYS A 59 -0.50 -13.40 12.08
CA CYS A 59 0.45 -14.09 12.96
C CYS A 59 0.37 -15.62 12.82
N ALA A 60 -0.83 -16.19 12.71
CA ALA A 60 -1.03 -17.65 12.67
C ALA A 60 -0.33 -18.36 11.48
N PRO A 61 -0.48 -17.93 10.22
CA PRO A 61 0.26 -18.54 9.10
C PRO A 61 1.76 -18.29 9.18
N PHE A 62 2.19 -17.09 9.60
CA PHE A 62 3.61 -16.79 9.78
C PHE A 62 4.26 -17.69 10.85
N GLN A 63 3.55 -17.94 11.95
CA GLN A 63 4.00 -18.85 13.00
C GLN A 63 4.14 -20.29 12.50
N ARG A 64 3.22 -20.78 11.64
CA ARG A 64 3.33 -22.11 11.04
C ARG A 64 4.58 -22.23 10.16
N LEU A 65 4.86 -21.21 9.34
CA LEU A 65 6.09 -21.15 8.53
C LEU A 65 7.35 -21.16 9.38
N VAL A 66 7.38 -20.41 10.49
CA VAL A 66 8.54 -20.41 11.40
C VAL A 66 8.79 -21.79 12.00
N ARG A 67 7.74 -22.54 12.33
CA ARG A 67 7.86 -23.92 12.84
C ARG A 67 8.39 -24.88 11.78
N GLU A 68 7.98 -24.72 10.52
CA GLU A 68 8.48 -25.53 9.39
C GLU A 68 9.97 -25.30 9.15
N VAL A 69 10.39 -24.03 9.08
CA VAL A 69 11.79 -23.65 8.81
C VAL A 69 12.73 -23.99 9.98
N SER A 70 12.24 -23.85 11.22
CA SER A 70 13.02 -24.16 12.43
C SER A 70 12.99 -25.65 12.79
N SER A 71 12.14 -26.45 12.14
CA SER A 71 12.14 -27.90 12.39
C SER A 71 13.50 -28.47 11.96
N PRO A 72 14.21 -29.19 12.85
CA PRO A 72 15.48 -29.79 12.47
C PRO A 72 15.25 -30.81 11.36
N PRO A 73 16.20 -30.94 10.42
CA PRO A 73 16.12 -32.02 9.44
C PRO A 73 16.03 -33.37 10.18
N PRO A 74 15.31 -34.36 9.62
CA PRO A 74 15.25 -35.68 10.23
C PRO A 74 16.66 -36.24 10.42
N PRO A 75 16.91 -37.04 11.47
CA PRO A 75 18.20 -37.67 11.65
C PRO A 75 18.53 -38.49 10.41
N LEU A 76 19.75 -38.29 9.89
CA LEU A 76 20.22 -39.04 8.72
C LEU A 76 20.17 -40.54 9.04
N PRO A 77 19.74 -41.38 8.09
CA PRO A 77 19.76 -42.83 8.31
C PRO A 77 21.20 -43.29 8.59
N PRO A 78 21.40 -44.36 9.39
CA PRO A 78 22.74 -44.83 9.77
C PRO A 78 23.61 -45.22 8.56
N SER A 79 22.99 -45.48 7.39
CA SER A 79 23.68 -45.73 6.13
C SER A 79 24.52 -44.54 5.64
N CYS A 80 24.15 -43.30 5.97
CA CYS A 80 24.88 -42.11 5.54
C CYS A 80 26.05 -41.74 6.48
N ALA A 81 25.99 -42.15 7.76
CA ALA A 81 27.04 -41.86 8.73
C ALA A 81 28.31 -42.72 8.55
N ARG A 82 28.22 -43.82 7.79
CA ARG A 82 29.31 -44.81 7.67
C ARG A 82 30.29 -44.57 6.51
N VAL A 83 30.16 -43.48 5.76
CA VAL A 83 31.03 -43.17 4.59
C VAL A 83 31.93 -41.95 4.85
N MET A 84 32.08 -41.50 6.10
CA MET A 84 32.74 -40.23 6.42
C MET A 84 33.78 -40.35 7.54
N LEU A 85 34.61 -41.39 7.47
CA LEU A 85 35.88 -41.51 8.20
C LEU A 85 36.96 -41.94 7.19
N PRO A 86 38.14 -41.29 7.15
CA PRO A 86 39.28 -41.75 6.35
C PRO A 86 39.77 -43.13 6.80
#